data_AF-A0A831LSE8-F1
#
_entry.id   AF-A0A831LSE8-F1
#
_cell.length_a   1.000
_cell.length_b   1.000
_cell.length_c   1.000
_cell.angle_alpha   90.00
_cell.angle_beta   90.00
_cell.angle_gamma   90.00
#
_symmetry.space_group_name_H-M   'P 1'
#
loop_
_entity.id
_entity.type
_entity.pdbx_description
1 polymer ?
#
loop_
_entity_poly.entity_id
_entity_poly.type
_entity_poly.pdbx_seq_one_letter_code
_entity_poly.pdbx_strand_id
1 'polypeptide(L)'
;THASETFGTFRRRIPDARSIDASKGRWEEKVAADGVRAIRFGAHEIDLSAVSQIVDPAQTAAIAHGILRAKRLMDGKISLQEAVEAVVAGTESRGLDALAPYPSGGLAAFRPIELAAAINRLRTLRVWQTE
;
A
#
# COMPACT_ATOMS: atom_id res chain seq x y z
N THR A 1 -3.81 24.57 -32.87
CA THR A 1 -2.76 23.55 -32.67
C THR A 1 -1.93 23.96 -31.48
N HIS A 2 -2.31 23.53 -30.26
CA HIS A 2 -1.57 23.91 -29.06
C HIS A 2 -0.44 22.92 -28.80
N ALA A 3 0.73 23.48 -28.56
CA ALA A 3 2.00 22.80 -28.38
C ALA A 3 1.95 21.74 -27.28
N SER A 4 2.61 20.62 -27.54
CA SER A 4 2.87 19.54 -26.59
C SER A 4 3.69 20.06 -25.41
N GLU A 5 3.02 20.41 -24.31
CA GLU A 5 3.65 20.50 -23.00
C GLU A 5 4.17 19.10 -22.66
N THR A 6 5.48 18.95 -22.60
CA THR A 6 6.11 17.66 -22.29
C THR A 6 5.82 17.34 -20.83
N PHE A 7 5.10 16.26 -20.57
CA PHE A 7 5.00 15.71 -19.21
C PHE A 7 6.44 15.48 -18.71
N GLY A 8 6.80 16.08 -17.56
CA GLY A 8 8.15 16.01 -17.02
C GLY A 8 8.63 14.58 -16.76
N THR A 9 9.90 14.41 -16.37
CA THR A 9 10.46 13.08 -16.07
C THR A 9 9.84 12.50 -14.80
N PHE A 10 9.53 11.19 -14.85
CA PHE A 10 8.94 10.48 -13.72
C PHE A 10 9.97 10.31 -12.61
N ARG A 11 9.81 11.05 -11.51
CA ARG A 11 10.74 11.01 -10.37
C ARG A 11 10.51 9.76 -9.51
N ARG A 12 11.60 9.07 -9.16
CA ARG A 12 11.52 7.92 -8.25
C ARG A 12 11.25 8.42 -6.84
N ARG A 13 10.18 7.91 -6.24
CA ARG A 13 9.79 8.20 -4.85
C ARG A 13 10.31 7.07 -3.96
N ILE A 14 11.28 7.36 -3.11
CA ILE A 14 11.87 6.41 -2.14
C ILE A 14 11.18 6.61 -0.78
N PRO A 15 10.34 5.67 -0.31
CA PRO A 15 9.66 5.82 0.97
C PRO A 15 10.59 5.58 2.16
N ASP A 16 10.40 6.35 3.24
CA ASP A 16 10.99 6.04 4.55
C ASP A 16 10.08 5.02 5.25
N ALA A 17 10.51 3.75 5.38
CA ALA A 17 9.70 2.70 6.00
C ALA A 17 9.25 3.04 7.43
N ARG A 18 10.02 3.86 8.16
CA ARG A 18 9.69 4.32 9.53
C ARG A 18 8.51 5.29 9.56
N SER A 19 8.09 5.80 8.41
CA SER A 19 6.92 6.67 8.26
C SER A 19 5.62 5.88 8.06
N ILE A 20 5.73 4.56 7.84
CA ILE A 20 4.61 3.62 7.70
C ILE A 20 4.50 2.84 9.02
N ASP A 21 3.84 3.46 9.99
CA ASP A 21 3.67 2.90 11.33
C ASP A 21 2.30 2.20 11.45
N ALA A 22 2.34 0.89 11.74
CA ALA A 22 1.15 0.06 11.94
C ALA A 22 0.95 -0.30 13.43
N SER A 23 1.71 0.30 14.34
CA SER A 23 1.67 -0.02 15.76
C SER A 23 0.42 0.56 16.42
N LYS A 24 -0.10 -0.14 17.44
CA LYS A 24 -1.24 0.31 18.24
C LYS A 24 -1.19 -0.24 19.65
N GLY A 25 -0.83 0.59 20.63
CA GLY A 25 -0.72 0.17 22.03
C GLY A 25 0.26 -0.98 22.17
N ARG A 26 -0.21 -2.17 22.60
CA ARG A 26 0.62 -3.37 22.75
C ARG A 26 0.94 -4.13 21.44
N TRP A 27 0.35 -3.74 20.32
CA TRP A 27 0.50 -4.44 19.04
C TRP A 27 1.56 -3.74 18.18
N GLU A 28 2.59 -4.47 17.75
CA GLU A 28 3.62 -3.95 16.83
C GLU A 28 3.04 -3.67 15.45
N GLU A 29 2.15 -4.54 14.96
CA GLU A 29 1.43 -4.37 13.69
C GLU A 29 -0.03 -4.76 13.90
N LYS A 30 -0.94 -3.79 13.71
CA LYS A 30 -2.39 -4.03 13.76
C LYS A 30 -3.06 -3.37 12.58
N VAL A 31 -3.60 -4.17 11.67
CA VAL A 31 -4.31 -3.68 10.48
C VAL A 31 -5.68 -4.35 10.38
N ALA A 32 -6.67 -3.62 9.89
CA ALA A 32 -8.00 -4.15 9.60
C ALA A 32 -8.70 -3.33 8.52
N ALA A 33 -9.50 -3.98 7.69
CA ALA A 33 -10.45 -3.29 6.83
C ALA A 33 -11.57 -2.65 7.65
N ASP A 34 -12.03 -1.49 7.21
CA ASP A 34 -13.26 -0.85 7.69
C ASP A 34 -14.20 -0.63 6.50
N GLY A 35 -14.90 -1.70 6.14
CA GLY A 35 -15.65 -1.79 4.89
C GLY A 35 -14.76 -1.64 3.65
N VAL A 36 -15.27 -0.92 2.65
CA VAL A 36 -14.55 -0.60 1.39
C VAL A 36 -13.93 0.79 1.39
N ARG A 37 -14.18 1.58 2.45
CA ARG A 37 -13.88 3.02 2.48
C ARG A 37 -12.68 3.37 3.34
N ALA A 38 -12.20 2.47 4.20
CA ALA A 38 -11.05 2.77 5.02
C ALA A 38 -10.28 1.51 5.45
N ILE A 39 -9.03 1.74 5.84
CA ILE A 39 -8.19 0.77 6.54
C ILE A 39 -7.83 1.37 7.90
N ARG A 40 -8.10 0.62 8.98
CA ARG A 40 -7.51 0.90 10.29
C ARG A 40 -6.08 0.38 10.29
N PHE A 41 -5.10 1.28 10.37
CA PHE A 41 -3.69 0.97 10.23
C PHE A 41 -2.92 1.47 11.46
N GLY A 42 -2.72 0.60 12.45
CA GLY A 42 -2.17 0.97 13.73
C GLY A 42 -3.03 1.98 14.49
N ALA A 43 -2.39 3.07 14.91
CA ALA A 43 -3.04 4.24 15.47
C ALA A 43 -3.66 5.17 14.40
N HIS A 44 -3.48 4.86 13.12
CA HIS A 44 -3.92 5.68 12.00
C HIS A 44 -5.11 5.06 11.27
N GLU A 45 -5.74 5.88 10.43
CA GLU A 45 -6.75 5.48 9.46
C GLU A 45 -6.29 5.91 8.07
N ILE A 46 -6.48 5.03 7.09
CA ILE A 46 -6.26 5.32 5.67
C ILE A 46 -7.65 5.43 5.04
N ASP A 47 -8.02 6.64 4.63
CA ASP A 47 -9.28 6.90 3.93
C ASP A 47 -9.17 6.49 2.46
N LEU A 48 -9.97 5.51 2.04
CA LEU A 48 -10.06 4.98 0.68
C LEU A 48 -11.33 5.46 -0.05
N SER A 49 -12.10 6.40 0.50
CA SER A 49 -13.31 6.94 -0.12
C SER A 49 -13.09 7.48 -1.55
N ALA A 50 -11.89 8.01 -1.80
CA ALA A 50 -11.46 8.50 -3.11
C ALA A 50 -10.83 7.42 -4.02
N VAL A 51 -10.84 6.15 -3.61
CA VAL A 51 -10.41 4.97 -4.38
C VAL A 51 -11.64 4.10 -4.66
N SER A 52 -12.63 4.66 -5.34
CA SER A 52 -13.97 4.10 -5.53
C SER A 52 -14.02 2.74 -6.26
N GLN A 53 -12.90 2.29 -6.82
CA GLN A 53 -12.82 1.01 -7.53
C GLN A 53 -12.65 -0.18 -6.58
N ILE A 54 -12.41 0.06 -5.29
CA ILE A 54 -12.44 -0.98 -4.25
C ILE A 54 -13.90 -1.24 -3.91
N VAL A 55 -14.36 -2.47 -4.15
CA VAL A 55 -15.78 -2.85 -4.04
C VAL A 55 -16.04 -3.93 -3.00
N ASP A 56 -14.98 -4.50 -2.42
CA ASP A 56 -15.06 -5.62 -1.47
C ASP A 56 -14.19 -5.36 -0.21
N PRO A 57 -14.73 -5.53 1.01
CA PRO A 57 -13.93 -5.51 2.23
C PRO A 57 -12.76 -6.52 2.24
N ALA A 58 -12.90 -7.67 1.57
CA ALA A 58 -11.83 -8.66 1.39
C ALA A 58 -10.64 -8.10 0.60
N GLN A 59 -10.92 -7.26 -0.40
CA GLN A 59 -9.91 -6.53 -1.17
C GLN A 59 -9.24 -5.46 -0.31
N THR A 60 -10.03 -4.76 0.52
CA THR A 60 -9.52 -3.76 1.48
C THR A 60 -8.58 -4.39 2.52
N ALA A 61 -8.94 -5.58 3.02
CA ALA A 61 -8.10 -6.34 3.94
C ALA A 61 -6.80 -6.79 3.26
N ALA A 62 -6.87 -7.26 2.01
CA ALA A 62 -5.70 -7.64 1.24
C ALA A 62 -4.76 -6.44 1.00
N ILE A 63 -5.31 -5.26 0.69
CA ILE A 63 -4.52 -4.02 0.56
C ILE A 63 -3.84 -3.68 1.90
N ALA A 64 -4.54 -3.80 3.03
CA ALA A 64 -3.97 -3.52 4.35
C ALA A 64 -2.73 -4.41 4.65
N HIS A 65 -2.81 -5.70 4.33
CA HIS A 65 -1.67 -6.61 4.41
C HIS A 65 -0.59 -6.31 3.36
N GLY A 66 -0.99 -5.92 2.15
CA GLY A 66 -0.10 -5.44 1.10
C GLY A 66 0.77 -4.26 1.54
N ILE A 67 0.23 -3.32 2.31
CA ILE A 67 0.98 -2.19 2.87
C ILE A 67 2.08 -2.69 3.83
N LEU A 68 1.75 -3.62 4.73
CA LEU A 68 2.75 -4.22 5.64
C LEU A 68 3.83 -4.96 4.86
N ARG A 69 3.45 -5.70 3.81
CA ARG A 69 4.41 -6.40 2.97
C ARG A 69 5.32 -5.43 2.22
N ALA A 70 4.77 -4.35 1.66
CA ALA A 70 5.51 -3.30 0.97
C ALA A 70 6.49 -2.60 1.93
N LYS A 71 6.05 -2.24 3.15
CA LYS A 71 6.90 -1.67 4.20
C LYS A 71 8.15 -2.52 4.47
N ARG A 72 8.01 -3.85 4.50
CA ARG A 72 9.14 -4.78 4.71
C ARG A 72 10.15 -4.82 3.56
N LEU A 73 9.78 -4.34 2.38
CA LEU A 73 10.67 -4.22 1.21
C LEU A 73 11.37 -2.86 1.15
N MET A 74 10.80 -1.83 1.77
CA MET A 74 11.32 -0.46 1.73
C MET A 74 12.58 -0.31 2.60
N ASP A 75 13.72 -0.56 1.99
CA ASP A 75 15.06 -0.49 2.61
C ASP A 75 15.73 0.88 2.44
N GLY A 76 15.00 1.88 1.96
CA GLY A 76 15.52 3.21 1.61
C GLY A 76 16.25 3.27 0.28
N LYS A 77 16.24 2.20 -0.53
CA LYS A 77 16.84 2.17 -1.88
C LYS A 77 15.81 1.92 -2.97
N ILE A 78 14.79 1.12 -2.69
CA ILE A 78 13.72 0.86 -3.65
C ILE A 78 12.66 1.96 -3.64
N SER A 79 12.08 2.21 -4.81
CA SER A 79 10.97 3.13 -4.97
C SER A 79 9.66 2.51 -4.51
N LEU A 80 8.67 3.39 -4.27
CA LEU A 80 7.29 2.99 -3.99
C LEU A 80 6.73 2.08 -5.10
N GLN A 81 7.06 2.39 -6.36
CA GLN A 81 6.62 1.61 -7.51
C GLN A 81 7.17 0.17 -7.43
N GLU A 82 8.48 0.01 -7.27
CA GLU A 82 9.12 -1.30 -7.17
C GLU A 82 8.59 -2.09 -5.96
N ALA A 83 8.36 -1.44 -4.83
CA ALA A 83 7.78 -2.08 -3.66
C ALA A 83 6.36 -2.62 -3.94
N VAL A 84 5.51 -1.84 -4.62
CA VAL A 84 4.15 -2.24 -5.00
C VAL A 84 4.17 -3.38 -6.01
N GLU A 85 4.98 -3.28 -7.05
CA GLU A 85 5.13 -4.31 -8.08
C GLU A 85 5.62 -5.64 -7.47
N ALA A 86 6.62 -5.58 -6.57
CA ALA A 86 7.12 -6.75 -5.87
C ALA A 86 6.07 -7.43 -4.97
N VAL A 87 5.18 -6.65 -4.35
CA VAL A 87 4.05 -7.22 -3.58
C VAL A 87 3.09 -7.93 -4.51
N VAL A 88 2.66 -7.28 -5.60
CA VAL A 88 1.69 -7.86 -6.54
C VAL A 88 2.25 -9.11 -7.22
N ALA A 89 3.49 -9.07 -7.72
CA ALA A 89 4.15 -10.26 -8.27
C ALA A 89 4.27 -11.39 -7.23
N GLY A 90 4.45 -11.04 -5.95
CA GLY A 90 4.41 -11.99 -4.85
C GLY A 90 3.05 -12.67 -4.68
N THR A 91 1.95 -11.94 -4.88
CA THR A 91 0.59 -12.50 -4.82
C THR A 91 0.24 -13.34 -6.04
N GLU A 92 0.73 -12.97 -7.23
CA GLU A 92 0.51 -13.74 -8.45
C GLU A 92 1.24 -15.09 -8.42
N SER A 93 2.45 -15.11 -7.85
CA SER A 93 3.27 -16.33 -7.79
C SER A 93 2.94 -17.28 -6.65
N ARG A 94 2.51 -16.76 -5.49
CA ARG A 94 2.29 -17.55 -4.26
C ARG A 94 0.86 -17.47 -3.70
N GLY A 95 -0.03 -16.80 -4.40
CA GLY A 95 -1.38 -16.52 -3.91
C GLY A 95 -1.43 -15.39 -2.87
N LEU A 96 -2.64 -15.06 -2.45
CA LEU A 96 -2.91 -13.97 -1.49
C LEU A 96 -2.40 -14.26 -0.08
N ASP A 97 -2.24 -15.53 0.28
CA ASP A 97 -1.70 -15.94 1.58
C ASP A 97 -0.26 -15.45 1.79
N ALA A 98 0.46 -15.06 0.72
CA ALA A 98 1.79 -14.47 0.82
C ALA A 98 1.81 -13.05 1.46
N LEU A 99 0.65 -12.43 1.67
CA LEU A 99 0.51 -11.09 2.24
C LEU A 99 0.51 -11.08 3.77
N ALA A 100 0.09 -12.17 4.41
CA ALA A 100 -0.06 -12.27 5.86
C ALA A 100 0.82 -13.39 6.43
N PRO A 101 1.40 -13.22 7.63
CA PRO A 101 2.20 -14.26 8.27
C PRO A 101 1.35 -15.40 8.86
N TYR A 102 0.03 -15.28 8.81
CA TYR A 102 -0.94 -16.27 9.27
C TYR A 102 -2.01 -16.48 8.20
N PRO A 103 -2.67 -17.65 8.16
CA PRO A 103 -3.77 -17.88 7.23
C PRO A 103 -4.88 -16.85 7.46
N SER A 104 -4.97 -15.89 6.54
CA SER A 104 -6.09 -14.95 6.45
C SER A 104 -6.98 -15.43 5.32
N GLY A 105 -7.88 -16.36 5.61
CA GLY A 105 -8.93 -16.72 4.66
C GLY A 105 -9.77 -15.49 4.29
N GLY A 106 -10.31 -15.46 3.08
CA GLY A 106 -11.20 -14.37 2.65
C GLY A 106 -10.49 -13.08 2.24
N LEU A 107 -9.29 -13.17 1.67
CA LEU A 107 -8.67 -12.07 0.93
C LEU A 107 -9.14 -12.09 -0.53
N ALA A 108 -9.26 -10.90 -1.15
CA ALA A 108 -9.50 -10.75 -2.58
C ALA A 108 -8.35 -9.99 -3.25
N ALA A 109 -8.09 -10.30 -4.52
CA ALA A 109 -7.02 -9.65 -5.27
C ALA A 109 -7.26 -8.15 -5.42
N PHE A 110 -6.17 -7.38 -5.44
CA PHE A 110 -6.16 -5.95 -5.68
C PHE A 110 -5.18 -5.59 -6.78
N ARG A 111 -5.35 -4.41 -7.38
CA ARG A 111 -4.49 -3.89 -8.44
C ARG A 111 -3.33 -3.09 -7.86
N PRO A 112 -2.16 -3.05 -8.55
CA PRO A 112 -1.01 -2.26 -8.11
C PRO A 112 -1.36 -0.81 -7.76
N ILE A 113 -2.22 -0.17 -8.56
CA ILE A 113 -2.65 1.22 -8.35
C ILE A 113 -3.48 1.41 -7.09
N GLU A 114 -4.24 0.41 -6.63
CA GLU A 114 -5.04 0.49 -5.40
C GLU A 114 -4.13 0.43 -4.17
N LEU A 115 -3.13 -0.47 -4.19
CA LEU A 115 -2.11 -0.53 -3.15
C LEU A 115 -1.30 0.76 -3.09
N ALA A 116 -0.83 1.26 -4.25
CA ALA A 116 -0.13 2.53 -4.33
C ALA A 116 -1.00 3.70 -3.83
N ALA A 117 -2.27 3.75 -4.20
CA ALA A 117 -3.21 4.77 -3.77
C ALA A 117 -3.43 4.76 -2.26
N ALA A 118 -3.54 3.58 -1.65
CA ALA A 118 -3.68 3.41 -0.20
C ALA A 118 -2.41 3.87 0.54
N ILE A 119 -1.22 3.46 0.08
CA ILE A 119 0.05 3.92 0.66
C ILE A 119 0.16 5.45 0.58
N ASN A 120 -0.19 6.04 -0.58
CA ASN A 120 -0.16 7.48 -0.78
C ASN A 120 -1.14 8.27 0.11
N ARG A 121 -2.12 7.60 0.71
CA ARG A 121 -3.12 8.19 1.61
C ARG A 121 -2.77 8.06 3.09
N LEU A 122 -1.67 7.37 3.43
CA LEU A 122 -1.10 7.42 4.77
C LEU A 122 -0.58 8.84 5.05
N ARG A 123 -1.26 9.55 5.96
CA ARG A 123 -0.90 10.92 6.34
C ARG A 123 0.52 11.04 6.91
N THR A 124 1.04 9.95 7.50
CA THR A 124 2.39 9.90 8.06
C THR A 124 3.47 9.62 7.03
N LEU A 125 3.12 9.22 5.81
CA LEU A 125 4.07 8.79 4.77
C LEU A 125 5.07 9.91 4.49
N ARG A 126 6.36 9.56 4.59
CA ARG A 126 7.48 10.39 4.15
C ARG A 126 8.15 9.72 2.96
N VAL A 127 8.41 10.51 1.92
CA VAL A 127 9.07 10.07 0.69
C VAL A 127 10.19 11.05 0.34
N TRP A 128 11.30 10.51 -0.11
CA TRP A 128 12.33 11.28 -0.80
C TRP A 128 12.12 11.18 -2.31
N GLN A 129 12.44 12.24 -3.03
CA GLN A 129 12.47 12.21 -4.49
C GLN A 129 13.93 12.22 -4.93
N THR A 130 14.27 11.25 -5.78
CA THR A 130 15.50 11.32 -6.58
C THR A 130 15.12 11.64 -8.01
N GLU A 131 16.00 12.37 -8.68
CA GLU A 131 15.96 12.55 -10.14
C GLU A 131 16.19 11.22 -10.87
#